data_AF-C6G4R9-F1
#
_entry.id   AF-C6G4R9-F1
#
_cell.length_a   1.000
_cell.length_b   1.000
_cell.length_c   1.000
_cell.angle_alpha   90.00
_cell.angle_beta   90.00
_cell.angle_gamma   90.00
#
_symmetry.space_group_name_H-M   'P 1'
#
loop_
_entity.id
_entity.type
_entity.pdbx_description
1 polymer ?
#
loop_
_entity_poly.entity_id
_entity_poly.type
_entity_poly.pdbx_seq_one_letter_code
_entity_poly.pdbx_strand_id
1 'polypeptide(L)'
;TAHDFESHDDITEERLYQNIFASHFGQLAIIFLWTSGNLFHVAWQGNFEPWIQDPLHVRPIAHAIWDPHFGQPAVEAFTRGGALGPVNIAYSGVYQWWYTIGLRTNGDLYTGALFLLFLSAISLIASWLHLQPKWKPSVSWFKNAESRLNHHLSGLFGVSSLAWTGHLVHVAIPGSRGEYVRWNNFLDVLPYPQGLGPLFLGQWNLYAQNPDSSSHLFGTSQGAGTAILTLLGGFHPQTQSLWLTDIAHHHLAIAFLFLIAGHMYRTNFGIGHSIKDLLETHIPPGGRLGRGHKGLYDTINNSLHFQLGLALASLGVITSLVAQHMYSLPAYAFIAQDFTTQAALYTHHQYIAGFIMTGAFAHGAIFFIRDYNPDQNEDNVLARMLDHKEAIISHLSWASLFLGFHTLGLYVHNDVMFAFGTPEKQILIEPIFAQWIQSAHGKTSYGFDVLLSSTNSLAFNAGRSIWLPGWLNAVNENSNSLFLTIGPGDFLVHHAIALGLHTTTLILVKGALDARGSKLMPDKKDFGYSFPCDGPGRGGTCDISAWDAFYLAVFWMLNTI
;
A
#
# COMPACT_ATOMS: atom_id res chain seq x y z
N THR A 1 14.32 0.91 -24.89
CA THR A 1 15.42 1.50 -24.09
C THR A 1 15.26 3.00 -23.82
N ALA A 2 14.16 3.68 -24.20
CA ALA A 2 14.02 5.13 -23.97
C ALA A 2 14.17 5.56 -22.49
N HIS A 3 13.69 4.74 -21.54
CA HIS A 3 13.84 4.97 -20.10
C HIS A 3 14.93 4.09 -19.44
N ASP A 4 15.72 3.36 -20.23
CA ASP A 4 16.93 2.68 -19.76
C ASP A 4 18.11 3.65 -19.87
N PHE A 5 18.13 4.66 -19.00
CA PHE A 5 19.07 5.78 -19.10
C PHE A 5 20.53 5.34 -18.99
N GLU A 6 20.81 4.26 -18.25
CA GLU A 6 22.14 3.69 -18.12
C GLU A 6 22.67 3.08 -19.42
N SER A 7 21.80 2.75 -20.39
CA SER A 7 22.20 2.22 -21.70
C SER A 7 22.33 3.29 -22.77
N HIS A 8 22.18 4.58 -22.44
CA HIS A 8 22.26 5.67 -23.41
C HIS A 8 23.72 5.99 -23.74
N ASP A 9 23.98 6.37 -24.99
CA ASP A 9 25.32 6.77 -25.43
C ASP A 9 25.85 7.95 -24.59
N ASP A 10 27.13 7.88 -24.20
CA ASP A 10 27.83 8.90 -23.42
C ASP A 10 27.16 9.29 -22.09
N ILE A 11 26.41 8.37 -21.47
CA ILE A 11 25.82 8.62 -20.15
C ILE A 11 26.90 8.60 -19.05
N THR A 12 26.91 9.66 -18.24
CA THR A 12 27.73 9.72 -17.01
C THR A 12 26.84 9.47 -15.80
N GLU A 13 27.42 8.99 -14.70
CA GLU A 13 26.70 8.79 -13.44
C GLU A 13 25.96 10.06 -12.99
N GLU A 14 26.62 11.22 -13.06
CA GLU A 14 25.99 12.50 -12.72
C GLU A 14 24.76 12.79 -13.57
N ARG A 15 24.87 12.62 -14.90
CA ARG A 15 23.75 12.88 -15.82
C ARG A 15 22.62 11.88 -15.62
N LEU A 16 22.94 10.63 -15.29
CA LEU A 16 21.95 9.59 -14.94
C LEU A 16 21.09 10.03 -13.75
N TYR A 17 21.70 10.38 -12.62
CA TYR A 17 20.95 10.82 -11.43
C TYR A 17 20.13 12.09 -11.70
N GLN A 18 20.68 13.06 -12.44
CA GLN A 18 19.98 14.30 -12.80
C GLN A 18 18.76 14.04 -13.70
N ASN A 19 18.88 13.16 -14.69
CA ASN A 19 17.77 12.77 -15.57
C ASN A 19 16.67 12.09 -14.76
N ILE A 20 17.02 11.12 -13.91
CA ILE A 20 16.06 10.43 -13.04
C ILE A 20 15.33 11.41 -12.13
N PHE A 21 16.06 12.34 -11.51
CA PHE A 21 15.49 13.34 -10.61
C PHE A 21 14.48 14.24 -11.31
N ALA A 22 14.80 14.73 -12.51
CA ALA A 22 13.86 15.49 -13.34
C ALA A 22 12.64 14.65 -13.75
N SER A 23 12.83 13.37 -14.09
CA SER A 23 11.75 12.44 -14.41
C SER A 23 10.80 12.20 -13.22
N HIS A 24 11.31 12.14 -11.98
CA HIS A 24 10.47 12.02 -10.78
C HIS A 24 9.53 13.23 -10.62
N PHE A 25 10.02 14.45 -10.84
CA PHE A 25 9.15 15.63 -10.84
C PHE A 25 8.11 15.61 -11.96
N GLY A 26 8.49 15.12 -13.14
CA GLY A 26 7.54 14.90 -14.25
C GLY A 26 6.43 13.91 -13.85
N GLN A 27 6.79 12.79 -13.20
CA GLN A 27 5.82 11.81 -12.72
C GLN A 27 4.92 12.38 -11.63
N LEU A 28 5.45 13.18 -10.69
CA LEU A 28 4.64 13.88 -9.69
C LEU A 28 3.65 14.85 -10.32
N ALA A 29 4.06 15.59 -11.36
CA ALA A 29 3.18 16.49 -12.09
C ALA A 29 2.00 15.74 -12.73
N ILE A 30 2.25 14.54 -13.29
CA ILE A 30 1.21 13.68 -13.86
C ILE A 30 0.22 13.22 -12.78
N ILE A 31 0.71 12.81 -11.61
CA ILE A 31 -0.14 12.38 -10.48
C ILE A 31 -1.03 13.54 -10.00
N PHE A 32 -0.47 14.74 -9.83
CA PHE A 32 -1.26 15.92 -9.43
C PHE A 32 -2.29 16.31 -10.49
N LEU A 33 -1.92 16.27 -11.78
CA LEU A 33 -2.84 16.59 -12.87
C LEU A 33 -3.98 15.56 -12.98
N TRP A 34 -3.67 14.27 -12.83
CA TRP A 34 -4.67 13.20 -12.79
C TRP A 34 -5.66 13.39 -11.64
N THR A 35 -5.15 13.69 -10.44
CA THR A 35 -6.00 13.95 -9.26
C THR A 35 -6.84 15.22 -9.44
N SER A 36 -6.26 16.28 -10.03
CA SER A 36 -6.98 17.49 -10.42
C SER A 36 -8.12 17.19 -11.40
N GLY A 37 -7.89 16.33 -12.39
CA GLY A 37 -8.89 15.91 -13.36
C GLY A 37 -10.07 15.20 -12.69
N ASN A 38 -9.80 14.28 -11.76
CA ASN A 38 -10.85 13.60 -11.00
C ASN A 38 -11.73 14.59 -10.22
N LEU A 39 -11.12 15.52 -9.47
CA LEU A 39 -11.84 16.56 -8.73
C LEU A 39 -12.67 17.45 -9.67
N PHE A 40 -12.07 17.89 -10.78
CA PHE A 40 -12.72 18.77 -11.74
C PHE A 40 -13.93 18.13 -12.41
N HIS A 41 -13.81 16.89 -12.89
CA HIS A 41 -14.91 16.20 -13.55
C HIS A 41 -16.07 15.93 -12.59
N VAL A 42 -15.78 15.56 -11.34
CA VAL A 42 -16.83 15.39 -10.32
C VAL A 42 -17.49 16.72 -9.96
N ALA A 43 -16.72 17.80 -9.82
CA ALA A 43 -17.26 19.14 -9.53
C ALA A 43 -18.14 19.68 -10.67
N TRP A 44 -17.76 19.41 -11.92
CA TRP A 44 -18.41 19.97 -13.11
C TRP A 44 -19.59 19.12 -13.60
N GLN A 45 -19.40 17.80 -13.66
CA GLN A 45 -20.33 16.86 -14.30
C GLN A 45 -20.85 15.78 -13.35
N GLY A 46 -20.31 15.71 -12.13
CA GLY A 46 -20.73 14.77 -11.11
C GLY A 46 -21.99 15.21 -10.36
N ASN A 47 -22.36 14.41 -9.37
CA ASN A 47 -23.50 14.64 -8.49
C ASN A 47 -23.08 14.64 -7.02
N PHE A 48 -21.91 15.21 -6.69
CA PHE A 48 -21.34 15.18 -5.35
C PHE A 48 -22.25 15.77 -4.27
N GLU A 49 -22.82 16.96 -4.50
CA GLU A 49 -23.75 17.59 -3.56
C GLU A 49 -25.04 16.78 -3.34
N PRO A 50 -25.76 16.31 -4.39
CA PRO A 50 -26.86 15.37 -4.23
C PRO A 50 -26.45 14.07 -3.51
N TRP A 51 -25.28 13.51 -3.83
CA TRP A 51 -24.78 12.29 -3.21
C TRP A 51 -24.55 12.46 -1.71
N ILE A 52 -24.04 13.61 -1.27
CA ILE A 52 -23.84 13.90 0.16
C ILE A 52 -25.16 13.87 0.94
N GLN A 53 -26.27 14.30 0.33
CA GLN A 53 -27.58 14.31 0.98
C GLN A 53 -28.15 12.89 1.16
N ASP A 54 -27.81 11.97 0.25
CA ASP A 54 -28.24 10.57 0.33
C ASP A 54 -27.17 9.60 -0.21
N PRO A 55 -26.10 9.35 0.58
CA PRO A 55 -24.93 8.56 0.14
C PRO A 55 -25.23 7.09 -0.14
N LEU A 56 -26.38 6.59 0.34
CA LEU A 56 -26.76 5.18 0.25
C LEU A 56 -27.56 4.87 -1.03
N HIS A 57 -28.33 5.83 -1.55
CA HIS A 57 -29.20 5.58 -2.71
C HIS A 57 -28.76 6.33 -3.97
N VAL A 58 -28.07 7.47 -3.84
CA VAL A 58 -27.53 8.19 -4.99
C VAL A 58 -26.26 7.49 -5.46
N ARG A 59 -26.16 7.19 -6.76
CA ARG A 59 -24.96 6.59 -7.33
C ARG A 59 -23.94 7.67 -7.71
N PRO A 60 -22.67 7.58 -7.27
CA PRO A 60 -21.62 8.51 -7.65
C PRO A 60 -21.42 8.60 -9.17
N ILE A 61 -21.37 9.81 -9.73
CA ILE A 61 -21.06 10.03 -11.15
C ILE A 61 -19.57 10.35 -11.33
N ALA A 62 -18.90 9.63 -12.22
CA ALA A 62 -17.51 9.90 -12.59
C ALA A 62 -17.39 11.14 -13.49
N HIS A 63 -18.03 11.08 -14.66
CA HIS A 63 -18.05 12.16 -15.66
C HIS A 63 -19.14 11.89 -16.70
N ALA A 64 -19.45 12.90 -17.52
CA ALA A 64 -20.36 12.77 -18.65
C ALA A 64 -19.75 11.94 -19.79
N ILE A 65 -20.61 11.26 -20.55
CA ILE A 65 -20.22 10.56 -21.78
C ILE A 65 -20.57 11.45 -22.97
N TRP A 66 -19.59 11.69 -23.83
CA TRP A 66 -19.78 12.35 -25.11
C TRP A 66 -19.23 11.44 -26.21
N ASP A 67 -20.10 10.59 -26.77
CA ASP A 67 -19.76 9.68 -27.86
C ASP A 67 -20.76 9.84 -29.02
N PRO A 68 -20.36 10.44 -30.16
CA PRO A 68 -21.26 10.65 -31.29
C PRO A 68 -21.72 9.36 -31.97
N HIS A 69 -21.12 8.20 -31.65
CA HIS A 69 -21.53 6.91 -32.18
C HIS A 69 -22.68 6.26 -31.38
N PHE A 70 -23.05 6.82 -30.22
CA PHE A 70 -24.16 6.30 -29.43
C PHE A 70 -25.47 6.51 -30.19
N GLY A 71 -26.15 5.40 -30.49
CA GLY A 71 -27.55 5.43 -30.87
C GLY A 71 -28.42 5.88 -29.69
N GLN A 72 -29.63 6.38 -29.99
CA GLN A 72 -30.59 6.83 -28.98
C GLN A 72 -30.82 5.81 -27.83
N PRO A 73 -30.92 4.49 -28.08
CA PRO A 73 -31.07 3.51 -26.98
C PRO A 73 -29.88 3.49 -26.02
N ALA A 74 -28.66 3.71 -26.50
CA ALA A 74 -27.47 3.79 -25.65
C ALA A 74 -27.48 5.08 -24.83
N VAL A 75 -27.86 6.20 -25.44
CA VAL A 75 -28.02 7.49 -24.72
C VAL A 75 -28.99 7.32 -23.55
N GLU A 76 -30.15 6.73 -23.79
CA GLU A 76 -31.14 6.45 -22.74
C GLU A 76 -30.60 5.48 -21.69
N ALA A 77 -29.93 4.41 -22.12
CA ALA A 77 -29.38 3.42 -21.22
C ALA A 77 -28.28 3.98 -20.31
N PHE A 78 -27.50 4.97 -20.74
CA PHE A 78 -26.43 5.59 -19.95
C PHE A 78 -26.85 6.88 -19.23
N THR A 79 -28.05 7.41 -19.51
CA THR A 79 -28.63 8.52 -18.74
C THR A 79 -29.20 7.98 -17.43
N ARG A 80 -28.32 7.81 -16.43
CA ARG A 80 -28.63 7.22 -15.12
C ARG A 80 -28.23 8.17 -13.98
N GLY A 81 -28.58 7.79 -12.74
CA GLY A 81 -28.12 8.50 -11.53
C GLY A 81 -28.71 9.90 -11.36
N GLY A 82 -29.87 10.17 -11.97
CA GLY A 82 -30.52 11.49 -11.95
C GLY A 82 -29.90 12.53 -12.87
N ALA A 83 -28.94 12.13 -13.73
CA ALA A 83 -28.32 13.02 -14.71
C ALA A 83 -29.26 13.36 -15.88
N LEU A 84 -29.04 14.54 -16.49
CA LEU A 84 -29.78 15.00 -17.68
C LEU A 84 -29.27 14.38 -18.99
N GLY A 85 -28.18 13.61 -18.94
CA GLY A 85 -27.59 12.95 -20.10
C GLY A 85 -26.70 11.77 -19.72
N PRO A 86 -26.05 11.13 -20.71
CA PRO A 86 -25.22 9.95 -20.50
C PRO A 86 -24.05 10.19 -19.55
N VAL A 87 -23.86 9.29 -18.58
CA VAL A 87 -22.80 9.40 -17.56
C VAL A 87 -22.19 8.04 -17.23
N ASN A 88 -20.95 8.06 -16.74
CA ASN A 88 -20.30 6.92 -16.11
C ASN A 88 -20.52 6.95 -14.59
N ILE A 89 -20.83 5.80 -14.00
CA ILE A 89 -20.86 5.63 -12.53
C ILE A 89 -19.43 5.44 -12.03
N ALA A 90 -19.06 6.15 -10.97
CA ALA A 90 -17.74 6.04 -10.36
C ALA A 90 -17.68 4.85 -9.40
N TYR A 91 -16.62 4.05 -9.51
CA TYR A 91 -16.30 2.95 -8.60
C TYR A 91 -14.92 3.11 -7.93
N SER A 92 -14.38 4.33 -7.93
CA SER A 92 -13.05 4.65 -7.41
C SER A 92 -13.04 5.02 -5.92
N GLY A 93 -14.21 5.18 -5.29
CA GLY A 93 -14.33 5.56 -3.88
C GLY A 93 -14.02 7.03 -3.56
N VAL A 94 -13.79 7.87 -4.57
CA VAL A 94 -13.39 9.28 -4.37
C VAL A 94 -14.49 10.12 -3.70
N TYR A 95 -15.77 9.80 -3.91
CA TYR A 95 -16.88 10.48 -3.24
C TYR A 95 -16.85 10.23 -1.73
N GLN A 96 -16.74 8.95 -1.33
CA GLN A 96 -16.64 8.54 0.06
C GLN A 96 -15.40 9.14 0.73
N TRP A 97 -14.25 9.12 0.05
CA TRP A 97 -13.01 9.71 0.55
C TRP A 97 -13.17 11.23 0.79
N TRP A 98 -13.53 11.99 -0.24
CA TRP A 98 -13.64 13.46 -0.15
C TRP A 98 -14.71 13.91 0.84
N TYR A 99 -15.82 13.18 0.94
CA TYR A 99 -16.83 13.43 1.94
C TYR A 99 -16.32 13.16 3.36
N THR A 100 -15.59 12.07 3.58
CA THR A 100 -15.02 11.74 4.90
C THR A 100 -14.05 12.82 5.39
N ILE A 101 -13.24 13.38 4.48
CA ILE A 101 -12.25 14.42 4.83
C ILE A 101 -12.83 15.84 4.86
N GLY A 102 -14.16 16.00 4.70
CA GLY A 102 -14.85 17.27 4.96
C GLY A 102 -15.22 18.12 3.74
N LEU A 103 -15.02 17.64 2.51
CA LEU A 103 -15.53 18.34 1.32
C LEU A 103 -17.05 18.19 1.24
N ARG A 104 -17.75 19.28 0.92
CA ARG A 104 -19.23 19.32 0.95
C ARG A 104 -19.85 19.90 -0.31
N THR A 105 -19.10 20.70 -1.07
CA THR A 105 -19.63 21.43 -2.22
C THR A 105 -18.79 21.19 -3.47
N ASN A 106 -19.37 21.42 -4.64
CA ASN A 106 -18.66 21.45 -5.91
C ASN A 106 -17.58 22.54 -5.91
N GLY A 107 -17.80 23.63 -5.17
CA GLY A 107 -16.80 24.69 -4.97
C GLY A 107 -15.54 24.22 -4.24
N ASP A 108 -15.69 23.34 -3.23
CA ASP A 108 -14.56 22.73 -2.53
C ASP A 108 -13.72 21.88 -3.49
N LEU A 109 -14.39 21.03 -4.27
CA LEU A 109 -13.74 20.16 -5.26
C LEU A 109 -13.02 20.97 -6.34
N TYR A 110 -13.68 22.00 -6.88
CA TYR A 110 -13.12 22.87 -7.91
C TYR A 110 -11.89 23.63 -7.41
N THR A 111 -11.93 24.14 -6.19
CA THR A 111 -10.78 24.81 -5.56
C THR A 111 -9.61 23.83 -5.38
N GLY A 112 -9.90 22.60 -4.93
CA GLY A 112 -8.92 21.53 -4.84
C GLY A 112 -8.29 21.19 -6.20
N ALA A 113 -9.10 21.12 -7.27
CA ALA A 113 -8.61 20.88 -8.62
C ALA A 113 -7.62 21.97 -9.07
N LEU A 114 -7.97 23.25 -8.90
CA LEU A 114 -7.08 24.36 -9.25
C LEU A 114 -5.78 24.35 -8.44
N PHE A 115 -5.85 24.00 -7.15
CA PHE A 115 -4.67 23.87 -6.31
C PHE A 115 -3.74 22.75 -6.80
N LEU A 116 -4.26 21.58 -7.15
CA LEU A 116 -3.45 20.48 -7.67
C LEU A 116 -2.90 20.76 -9.07
N LEU A 117 -3.64 21.47 -9.91
CA LEU A 117 -3.13 21.97 -11.19
C LEU A 117 -1.94 22.92 -10.99
N PHE A 118 -2.01 23.80 -9.99
CA PHE A 118 -0.91 24.68 -9.61
C PHE A 118 0.31 23.89 -9.10
N LEU A 119 0.11 22.87 -8.26
CA LEU A 119 1.20 21.98 -7.82
C LEU A 119 1.83 21.18 -8.96
N SER A 120 1.03 20.76 -9.94
CA SER A 120 1.51 20.12 -11.17
C SER A 120 2.44 21.07 -11.94
N ALA A 121 2.02 22.32 -12.14
CA ALA A 121 2.84 23.34 -12.79
C ALA A 121 4.15 23.62 -12.02
N ILE A 122 4.09 23.73 -10.68
CA ILE A 122 5.30 23.87 -9.85
C ILE A 122 6.24 22.68 -10.05
N SER A 123 5.72 21.46 -10.06
CA SER A 123 6.53 20.25 -10.23
C SER A 123 7.25 20.23 -11.60
N LEU A 124 6.57 20.64 -12.67
CA LEU A 124 7.20 20.79 -14.00
C LEU A 124 8.28 21.88 -14.01
N ILE A 125 8.02 23.03 -13.37
CA ILE A 125 9.01 24.10 -13.25
C ILE A 125 10.22 23.63 -12.44
N ALA A 126 10.01 22.89 -11.35
CA ALA A 126 11.09 22.32 -10.54
C ALA A 126 11.93 21.31 -11.33
N SER A 127 11.29 20.46 -12.14
CA SER A 127 11.96 19.54 -13.07
C SER A 127 12.89 20.31 -14.01
N TRP A 128 12.35 21.33 -14.70
CA TRP A 128 13.13 22.16 -15.62
C TRP A 128 14.25 22.94 -14.91
N LEU A 129 13.96 23.49 -13.72
CA LEU A 129 14.90 24.30 -12.94
C LEU A 129 16.12 23.47 -12.53
N HIS A 130 15.92 22.26 -12.02
CA HIS A 130 17.01 21.38 -11.59
C HIS A 130 17.82 20.77 -12.74
N LEU A 131 17.39 20.99 -13.99
CA LEU A 131 18.20 20.72 -15.18
C LEU A 131 19.03 21.93 -15.64
N GLN A 132 18.80 23.12 -15.08
CA GLN A 132 19.59 24.31 -15.43
C GLN A 132 20.99 24.25 -14.80
N PRO A 133 22.06 24.67 -15.52
CA PRO A 133 23.44 24.52 -15.06
C PRO A 133 23.73 25.00 -13.63
N LYS A 134 23.04 26.04 -13.16
CA LYS A 134 23.21 26.61 -11.81
C LYS A 134 22.60 25.76 -10.69
N TRP A 135 21.56 24.97 -10.99
CA TRP A 135 20.71 24.32 -9.97
C TRP A 135 20.75 22.80 -10.03
N LYS A 136 21.64 22.25 -10.85
CA LYS A 136 21.91 20.81 -10.96
C LYS A 136 22.51 20.28 -9.65
N PRO A 137 21.89 19.30 -8.99
CA PRO A 137 22.48 18.64 -7.83
C PRO A 137 23.69 17.79 -8.24
N SER A 138 24.68 17.70 -7.33
CA SER A 138 25.86 16.85 -7.52
C SER A 138 25.57 15.39 -7.13
N VAL A 139 26.40 14.45 -7.59
CA VAL A 139 26.29 13.03 -7.22
C VAL A 139 26.36 12.83 -5.70
N SER A 140 27.22 13.59 -5.00
CA SER A 140 27.33 13.54 -3.54
C SER A 140 26.03 13.89 -2.81
N TRP A 141 25.20 14.76 -3.40
CA TRP A 141 23.88 15.10 -2.86
C TRP A 141 22.92 13.92 -2.99
N PHE A 142 22.90 13.27 -4.16
CA PHE A 142 22.05 12.10 -4.41
C PHE A 142 22.41 10.88 -3.54
N LYS A 143 23.69 10.70 -3.24
CA LYS A 143 24.20 9.59 -2.42
C LYS A 143 24.21 9.89 -0.92
N ASN A 144 23.71 11.03 -0.47
CA ASN A 144 23.57 11.35 0.96
C ASN A 144 22.32 10.69 1.56
N ALA A 145 22.44 9.39 1.86
CA ALA A 145 21.35 8.56 2.34
C ALA A 145 20.84 9.00 3.72
N GLU A 146 21.73 9.31 4.67
CA GLU A 146 21.35 9.75 6.01
C GLU A 146 20.51 11.04 5.99
N SER A 147 20.95 12.05 5.24
CA SER A 147 20.17 13.29 5.11
C SER A 147 18.81 13.04 4.48
N ARG A 148 18.77 12.25 3.39
CA ARG A 148 17.51 11.92 2.70
C ARG A 148 16.54 11.19 3.63
N LEU A 149 17.01 10.18 4.38
CA LEU A 149 16.17 9.43 5.31
C LEU A 149 15.66 10.31 6.44
N ASN A 150 16.49 11.17 7.03
CA ASN A 150 16.04 12.10 8.06
C ASN A 150 14.93 13.03 7.54
N HIS A 151 15.11 13.66 6.37
CA HIS A 151 14.11 14.55 5.78
C HIS A 151 12.84 13.81 5.35
N HIS A 152 12.94 12.57 4.87
CA HIS A 152 11.76 11.80 4.47
C HIS A 152 10.98 11.29 5.69
N LEU A 153 11.67 10.76 6.71
CA LEU A 153 11.02 10.33 7.94
C LEU A 153 10.40 11.52 8.68
N SER A 154 11.19 12.54 9.01
CA SER A 154 10.66 13.67 9.79
C SER A 154 9.77 14.60 8.96
N GLY A 155 10.21 15.04 7.79
CA GLY A 155 9.52 16.01 6.96
C GLY A 155 8.40 15.38 6.14
N LEU A 156 8.74 14.48 5.22
CA LEU A 156 7.75 13.90 4.30
C LEU A 156 6.69 13.07 5.04
N PHE A 157 7.05 12.25 6.03
CA PHE A 157 6.07 11.45 6.78
C PHE A 157 5.60 12.12 8.06
N GLY A 158 6.52 12.56 8.93
CA GLY A 158 6.18 13.14 10.23
C GLY A 158 5.37 14.44 10.12
N VAL A 159 5.92 15.46 9.45
CA VAL A 159 5.24 16.77 9.30
C VAL A 159 3.97 16.62 8.46
N SER A 160 3.96 15.82 7.39
CA SER A 160 2.74 15.61 6.60
C SER A 160 1.64 14.90 7.41
N SER A 161 1.97 13.89 8.23
CA SER A 161 0.98 13.21 9.09
C SER A 161 0.48 14.14 10.20
N LEU A 162 1.35 15.03 10.72
CA LEU A 162 0.95 16.06 11.68
C LEU A 162 0.01 17.08 11.03
N ALA A 163 0.33 17.55 9.82
CA ALA A 163 -0.52 18.46 9.06
C ALA A 163 -1.86 17.80 8.70
N TRP A 164 -1.86 16.51 8.39
CA TRP A 164 -3.08 15.75 8.13
C TRP A 164 -3.94 15.59 9.39
N THR A 165 -3.33 15.36 10.56
CA THR A 165 -4.04 15.45 11.85
C THR A 165 -4.70 16.81 12.01
N GLY A 166 -3.96 17.89 11.73
CA GLY A 166 -4.48 19.25 11.71
C GLY A 166 -5.73 19.34 10.84
N HIS A 167 -5.65 18.94 9.58
CA HIS A 167 -6.79 18.92 8.67
C HIS A 167 -7.99 18.13 9.21
N LEU A 168 -7.77 16.92 9.76
CA LEU A 168 -8.85 16.10 10.30
C LEU A 168 -9.54 16.77 11.50
N VAL A 169 -8.76 17.27 12.46
CA VAL A 169 -9.27 17.94 13.68
C VAL A 169 -10.00 19.24 13.35
N HIS A 170 -9.51 19.96 12.37
CA HIS A 170 -9.95 21.32 12.09
C HIS A 170 -11.00 21.44 10.98
N VAL A 171 -11.10 20.46 10.07
CA VAL A 171 -11.99 20.51 8.91
C VAL A 171 -12.88 19.27 8.84
N ALA A 172 -12.29 18.07 8.86
CA ALA A 172 -13.05 16.84 8.64
C ALA A 172 -14.02 16.53 9.79
N ILE A 173 -13.55 16.59 11.04
CA ILE A 173 -14.36 16.32 12.23
C ILE A 173 -15.50 17.36 12.36
N PRO A 174 -15.26 18.68 12.29
CA PRO A 174 -16.35 19.67 12.24
C PRO A 174 -17.32 19.41 11.08
N GLY A 175 -16.82 19.13 9.88
CA GLY A 175 -17.64 18.79 8.72
C GLY A 175 -18.50 17.53 8.92
N SER A 176 -18.02 16.55 9.70
CA SER A 176 -18.78 15.36 10.08
C SER A 176 -19.86 15.64 11.12
N ARG A 177 -19.82 16.80 11.79
CA ARG A 177 -20.79 17.27 12.79
C ARG A 177 -21.72 18.36 12.26
N GLY A 178 -21.72 18.58 10.94
CA GLY A 178 -22.55 19.59 10.29
C GLY A 178 -22.03 21.02 10.40
N GLU A 179 -20.80 21.22 10.88
CA GLU A 179 -20.16 22.54 10.93
C GLU A 179 -19.42 22.85 9.62
N TYR A 180 -19.47 24.11 9.20
CA TYR A 180 -18.79 24.58 8.00
C TYR A 180 -17.51 25.34 8.34
N VAL A 181 -16.37 24.69 8.16
CA VAL A 181 -15.05 25.27 8.42
C VAL A 181 -14.21 25.29 7.15
N ARG A 182 -13.81 26.48 6.70
CA ARG A 182 -13.05 26.74 5.47
C ARG A 182 -12.07 27.90 5.68
N TRP A 183 -11.27 28.19 4.67
CA TRP A 183 -10.25 29.25 4.71
C TRP A 183 -10.73 30.62 5.20
N ASN A 184 -12.01 30.96 5.00
CA ASN A 184 -12.58 32.24 5.40
C ASN A 184 -12.92 32.35 6.90
N ASN A 185 -13.06 31.23 7.62
CA ASN A 185 -13.44 31.24 9.05
C ASN A 185 -12.58 30.31 9.92
N PHE A 186 -11.65 29.55 9.33
CA PHE A 186 -10.85 28.55 10.03
C PHE A 186 -10.04 29.11 11.21
N LEU A 187 -9.60 30.37 11.14
CA LEU A 187 -8.85 31.01 12.20
C LEU A 187 -9.70 31.43 13.40
N ASP A 188 -11.03 31.54 13.22
CA ASP A 188 -11.97 32.03 14.24
C ASP A 188 -12.74 30.88 14.91
N VAL A 189 -12.73 29.68 14.33
CA VAL A 189 -13.43 28.50 14.84
C VAL A 189 -12.46 27.60 15.61
N LEU A 190 -12.72 27.40 16.90
CA LEU A 190 -11.95 26.48 17.72
C LEU A 190 -12.34 25.02 17.40
N PRO A 191 -11.37 24.10 17.18
CA PRO A 191 -11.68 22.68 16.96
C PRO A 191 -12.18 21.97 18.22
N TYR A 192 -11.91 22.54 19.40
CA TYR A 192 -12.33 22.03 20.71
C TYR A 192 -12.75 23.21 21.59
N PRO A 193 -13.82 23.10 22.41
CA PRO A 193 -14.40 24.26 23.11
C PRO A 193 -13.41 25.05 23.99
N GLN A 194 -12.46 24.37 24.64
CA GLN A 194 -11.42 25.00 25.48
C GLN A 194 -10.11 25.31 24.72
N GLY A 195 -10.10 25.15 23.39
CA GLY A 195 -8.96 25.40 22.53
C GLY A 195 -7.70 24.63 22.95
N LEU A 196 -6.55 25.32 22.93
CA LEU A 196 -5.25 24.75 23.29
C LEU A 196 -4.95 24.80 24.81
N GLY A 197 -5.86 25.34 25.64
CA GLY A 197 -5.66 25.41 27.09
C GLY A 197 -5.31 24.06 27.73
N PRO A 198 -6.09 22.98 27.50
CA PRO A 198 -5.80 21.64 27.99
C PRO A 198 -4.44 21.09 27.55
N LEU A 199 -3.99 21.40 26.33
CA LEU A 199 -2.68 20.98 25.81
C LEU A 199 -1.55 21.52 26.68
N PHE A 200 -1.53 22.84 26.92
CA PHE A 200 -0.46 23.51 27.68
C PHE A 200 -0.50 23.21 29.18
N LEU A 201 -1.66 22.85 29.73
CA LEU A 201 -1.82 22.42 31.11
C LEU A 201 -1.53 20.92 31.33
N GLY A 202 -1.21 20.16 30.26
CA GLY A 202 -0.96 18.72 30.35
C GLY A 202 -2.23 17.88 30.58
N GLN A 203 -3.41 18.43 30.37
CA GLN A 203 -4.72 17.79 30.56
C GLN A 203 -5.23 17.18 29.25
N TRP A 204 -4.41 16.39 28.58
CA TRP A 204 -4.68 15.92 27.20
C TRP A 204 -5.88 14.98 27.12
N ASN A 205 -6.22 14.30 28.21
CA ASN A 205 -7.39 13.42 28.30
C ASN A 205 -8.71 14.16 28.02
N LEU A 206 -8.77 15.49 28.20
CA LEU A 206 -9.96 16.28 27.89
C LEU A 206 -10.33 16.22 26.40
N TYR A 207 -9.35 16.13 25.50
CA TYR A 207 -9.58 16.04 24.06
C TYR A 207 -10.25 14.72 23.61
N ALA A 208 -10.29 13.71 24.48
CA ALA A 208 -10.94 12.42 24.24
C ALA A 208 -12.35 12.34 24.85
N GLN A 209 -12.79 13.35 25.60
CA GLN A 209 -14.07 13.32 26.29
C GLN A 209 -15.23 13.69 25.37
N ASN A 210 -16.38 13.03 25.61
CA ASN A 210 -17.61 13.22 24.84
C ASN A 210 -17.42 12.92 23.34
N PRO A 211 -17.11 11.66 22.97
CA PRO A 211 -17.06 11.25 21.57
C PRO A 211 -18.45 11.36 20.91
N ASP A 212 -18.47 11.28 19.58
CA ASP A 212 -19.72 11.16 18.83
C ASP A 212 -20.50 9.92 19.31
N SER A 213 -21.81 10.06 19.51
CA SER A 213 -22.62 9.00 20.10
C SER A 213 -22.90 7.88 19.11
N SER A 214 -23.38 6.74 19.59
CA SER A 214 -23.81 5.64 18.72
C SER A 214 -25.00 6.01 17.81
N SER A 215 -25.72 7.08 18.13
CA SER A 215 -26.84 7.62 17.34
C SER A 215 -26.45 8.85 16.52
N HIS A 216 -25.15 9.16 16.40
CA HIS A 216 -24.67 10.26 15.59
C HIS A 216 -25.05 10.07 14.12
N LEU A 217 -25.57 11.14 13.51
CA LEU A 217 -25.85 11.20 12.09
C LEU A 217 -24.73 12.00 11.40
N PHE A 218 -23.87 11.28 10.68
CA PHE A 218 -22.68 11.83 10.02
C PHE A 218 -23.06 12.96 9.05
N GLY A 219 -22.37 14.09 9.17
CA GLY A 219 -22.64 15.32 8.46
C GLY A 219 -23.64 16.26 9.16
N THR A 220 -24.11 15.93 10.37
CA THR A 220 -25.08 16.74 11.12
C THR A 220 -24.68 16.89 12.59
N SER A 221 -25.28 17.84 13.31
CA SER A 221 -25.02 18.01 14.75
C SER A 221 -25.78 17.03 15.65
N GLN A 222 -26.63 16.16 15.07
CA GLN A 222 -27.45 15.24 15.85
C GLN A 222 -26.58 14.09 16.37
N GLY A 223 -26.48 13.97 17.70
CA GLY A 223 -25.64 12.97 18.37
C GLY A 223 -24.14 13.26 18.28
N ALA A 224 -23.75 14.44 17.78
CA ALA A 224 -22.37 14.86 17.68
C ALA A 224 -21.78 15.15 19.08
N GLY A 225 -20.54 14.71 19.28
CA GLY A 225 -19.75 14.98 20.47
C GLY A 225 -18.83 16.18 20.29
N THR A 226 -17.87 16.31 21.21
CA THR A 226 -16.83 17.37 21.18
C THR A 226 -15.42 16.82 21.15
N ALA A 227 -15.23 15.50 21.34
CA ALA A 227 -13.89 14.89 21.29
C ALA A 227 -13.23 15.14 19.91
N ILE A 228 -11.91 15.31 19.92
CA ILE A 228 -11.11 15.48 18.70
C ILE A 228 -10.06 14.39 18.52
N LEU A 229 -9.70 13.70 19.61
CA LEU A 229 -8.70 12.63 19.62
C LEU A 229 -9.20 11.51 20.51
N THR A 230 -9.57 10.37 19.94
CA THR A 230 -10.13 9.23 20.69
C THR A 230 -9.36 7.95 20.43
N LEU A 231 -9.74 6.87 21.11
CA LEU A 231 -9.23 5.53 20.88
C LEU A 231 -10.35 4.51 21.12
N LEU A 232 -11.49 4.72 20.43
CA LEU A 232 -12.74 3.99 20.66
C LEU A 232 -12.66 2.55 20.16
N GLY A 233 -12.01 2.34 19.01
CA GLY A 233 -12.01 1.07 18.31
C GLY A 233 -13.35 0.76 17.64
N GLY A 234 -13.34 -0.21 16.72
CA GLY A 234 -14.51 -0.60 15.95
C GLY A 234 -14.94 0.47 14.93
N PHE A 235 -16.24 0.53 14.65
CA PHE A 235 -16.81 1.36 13.58
C PHE A 235 -17.91 2.29 14.08
N HIS A 236 -18.04 3.44 13.43
CA HIS A 236 -19.17 4.34 13.58
C HIS A 236 -20.46 3.64 13.08
N PRO A 237 -21.52 3.49 13.91
CA PRO A 237 -22.65 2.62 13.60
C PRO A 237 -23.41 2.95 12.32
N GLN A 238 -23.58 4.23 11.99
CA GLN A 238 -24.27 4.63 10.76
C GLN A 238 -23.42 4.40 9.50
N THR A 239 -22.17 4.89 9.51
CA THR A 239 -21.31 4.90 8.32
C THR A 239 -20.62 3.56 8.09
N GLN A 240 -20.55 2.68 9.10
CA GLN A 240 -19.82 1.41 9.08
C GLN A 240 -18.34 1.59 8.72
N SER A 241 -17.74 2.67 9.21
CA SER A 241 -16.34 3.04 8.96
C SER A 241 -15.63 3.45 10.25
N LEU A 242 -14.31 3.51 10.24
CA LEU A 242 -13.49 3.94 11.37
C LEU A 242 -13.90 5.35 11.85
N TRP A 243 -13.80 5.57 13.17
CA TRP A 243 -14.08 6.87 13.77
C TRP A 243 -13.07 7.93 13.30
N LEU A 244 -13.54 9.08 12.83
CA LEU A 244 -12.66 10.18 12.39
C LEU A 244 -11.71 10.66 13.49
N THR A 245 -12.16 10.67 14.74
CA THR A 245 -11.35 11.04 15.91
C THR A 245 -10.27 9.99 16.24
N ASP A 246 -10.51 8.71 15.92
CA ASP A 246 -9.49 7.65 16.03
C ASP A 246 -8.46 7.80 14.88
N ILE A 247 -8.91 8.11 13.65
CA ILE A 247 -8.03 8.37 12.51
C ILE A 247 -7.14 9.61 12.79
N ALA A 248 -7.72 10.69 13.32
CA ALA A 248 -6.97 11.88 13.71
C ALA A 248 -5.90 11.55 14.77
N HIS A 249 -6.27 10.80 15.80
CA HIS A 249 -5.32 10.39 16.83
C HIS A 249 -4.24 9.45 16.30
N HIS A 250 -4.58 8.52 15.41
CA HIS A 250 -3.62 7.67 14.72
C HIS A 250 -2.56 8.50 13.99
N HIS A 251 -2.99 9.47 13.17
CA HIS A 251 -2.07 10.33 12.43
C HIS A 251 -1.18 11.19 13.34
N LEU A 252 -1.71 11.65 14.48
CA LEU A 252 -0.93 12.40 15.46
C LEU A 252 0.14 11.50 16.08
N ALA A 253 -0.22 10.29 16.48
CA ALA A 253 0.68 9.33 17.11
C ALA A 253 1.83 8.94 16.16
N ILE A 254 1.53 8.55 14.92
CA ILE A 254 2.57 8.17 13.96
C ILE A 254 3.41 9.37 13.52
N ALA A 255 2.85 10.59 13.51
CA ALA A 255 3.62 11.80 13.24
C ALA A 255 4.77 11.95 14.25
N PHE A 256 4.51 11.79 15.55
CA PHE A 256 5.56 11.84 16.56
C PHE A 256 6.59 10.72 16.41
N LEU A 257 6.15 9.49 16.08
CA LEU A 257 7.08 8.39 15.82
C LEU A 257 8.04 8.72 14.66
N PHE A 258 7.52 9.25 13.56
CA PHE A 258 8.31 9.61 12.40
C PHE A 258 9.20 10.84 12.62
N LEU A 259 8.71 11.84 13.35
CA LEU A 259 9.51 13.00 13.75
C LEU A 259 10.71 12.56 14.58
N ILE A 260 10.53 11.68 15.57
CA ILE A 260 11.64 11.14 16.37
C ILE A 260 12.57 10.28 15.50
N ALA A 261 12.03 9.37 14.70
CA ALA A 261 12.82 8.50 13.83
C ALA A 261 13.68 9.28 12.82
N GLY A 262 13.17 10.40 12.31
CA GLY A 262 13.89 11.27 11.38
C GLY A 262 15.04 12.09 12.00
N HIS A 263 15.31 11.95 13.30
CA HIS A 263 16.49 12.51 13.98
C HIS A 263 17.53 11.45 14.36
N MET A 264 17.43 10.25 13.79
CA MET A 264 18.32 9.13 14.11
C MET A 264 19.68 9.23 13.41
N TYR A 265 19.72 9.63 12.13
CA TYR A 265 20.93 9.52 11.32
C TYR A 265 21.79 10.79 11.35
N ARG A 266 23.11 10.62 11.26
CA ARG A 266 24.08 11.71 11.38
C ARG A 266 24.06 12.59 10.14
N THR A 267 23.96 13.90 10.34
CA THR A 267 24.06 14.92 9.29
C THR A 267 25.23 15.87 9.58
N ASN A 268 25.24 17.05 8.95
CA ASN A 268 26.22 18.11 9.18
C ASN A 268 26.21 18.68 10.62
N PHE A 269 25.21 18.34 11.45
CA PHE A 269 25.16 18.70 12.87
C PHE A 269 26.06 17.82 13.76
N GLY A 270 26.70 16.79 13.20
CA GLY A 270 27.72 15.98 13.90
C GLY A 270 27.19 14.94 14.90
N ILE A 271 25.88 14.92 15.17
CA ILE A 271 25.21 13.97 16.08
C ILE A 271 24.31 13.05 15.27
N GLY A 272 24.22 11.77 15.68
CA GLY A 272 23.40 10.73 15.05
C GLY A 272 24.23 9.51 14.63
N HIS A 273 23.60 8.56 13.93
CA HIS A 273 24.23 7.33 13.45
C HIS A 273 24.65 7.42 11.99
N SER A 274 25.81 6.85 11.62
CA SER A 274 26.10 6.50 10.23
C SER A 274 25.56 5.11 9.93
N ILE A 275 24.84 4.98 8.82
CA ILE A 275 24.26 3.68 8.41
C ILE A 275 25.39 2.70 8.06
N LYS A 276 26.48 3.20 7.46
CA LYS A 276 27.67 2.41 7.17
C LYS A 276 28.27 1.79 8.43
N ASP A 277 28.54 2.60 9.46
CA ASP A 277 29.09 2.13 10.73
C ASP A 277 28.17 1.10 11.41
N LEU A 278 26.85 1.33 11.37
CA LEU A 278 25.86 0.38 11.88
C LEU A 278 25.94 -0.96 11.15
N LEU A 279 25.94 -0.97 9.81
CA LEU A 279 26.00 -2.21 9.04
C LEU A 279 27.33 -2.93 9.24
N GLU A 280 28.46 -2.22 9.29
CA GLU A 280 29.78 -2.85 9.47
C GLU A 280 29.98 -3.49 10.85
N THR A 281 29.32 -2.95 11.88
CA THR A 281 29.39 -3.46 13.26
C THR A 281 28.36 -4.55 13.58
N HIS A 282 27.25 -4.62 12.83
CA HIS A 282 26.24 -5.68 13.00
C HIS A 282 26.70 -7.01 12.40
N ILE A 283 27.51 -7.73 13.17
CA ILE A 283 27.97 -9.09 12.86
C ILE A 283 27.22 -10.07 13.75
N PRO A 284 26.58 -11.12 13.20
CA PRO A 284 25.82 -12.07 14.01
C PRO A 284 26.76 -12.82 14.97
N PRO A 285 26.36 -13.01 16.24
CA PRO A 285 27.21 -13.64 17.25
C PRO A 285 27.56 -15.09 16.92
N GLY A 286 26.74 -15.78 16.12
CA GLY A 286 26.95 -17.18 15.74
C GLY A 286 27.92 -17.40 14.58
N GLY A 287 28.48 -16.37 13.95
CA GLY A 287 29.46 -16.48 12.85
C GLY A 287 28.97 -17.16 11.56
N ARG A 288 27.72 -17.64 11.51
CA ARG A 288 27.14 -18.42 10.40
C ARG A 288 26.80 -17.62 9.14
N LEU A 289 26.93 -16.29 9.17
CA LEU A 289 26.65 -15.40 8.03
C LEU A 289 27.92 -14.71 7.49
N GLY A 290 29.10 -15.33 7.69
CA GLY A 290 30.38 -14.82 7.18
C GLY A 290 30.70 -13.42 7.72
N ARG A 291 31.09 -12.51 6.83
CA ARG A 291 31.33 -11.08 7.11
C ARG A 291 30.05 -10.26 7.40
N GLY A 292 28.87 -10.88 7.39
CA GLY A 292 27.60 -10.23 7.75
C GLY A 292 27.23 -9.13 6.77
N HIS A 293 26.96 -7.92 7.27
CA HIS A 293 26.48 -6.77 6.47
C HIS A 293 27.60 -5.87 5.92
N LYS A 294 28.87 -6.25 6.07
CA LYS A 294 30.00 -5.45 5.55
C LYS A 294 29.90 -5.25 4.04
N GLY A 295 30.12 -4.01 3.59
CA GLY A 295 30.04 -3.62 2.18
C GLY A 295 28.62 -3.39 1.64
N LEU A 296 27.56 -3.71 2.41
CA LEU A 296 26.18 -3.53 1.95
C LEU A 296 25.78 -2.06 1.79
N TYR A 297 26.27 -1.15 2.66
CA TYR A 297 25.97 0.27 2.53
C TYR A 297 26.35 0.79 1.14
N ASP A 298 27.60 0.55 0.73
CA ASP A 298 28.10 1.00 -0.57
C ASP A 298 27.45 0.23 -1.72
N THR A 299 27.15 -1.06 -1.55
CA THR A 299 26.44 -1.86 -2.57
C THR A 299 25.05 -1.31 -2.85
N ILE A 300 24.29 -0.98 -1.80
CA ILE A 300 22.93 -0.43 -1.92
C ILE A 300 23.01 1.02 -2.40
N ASN A 301 23.85 1.86 -1.81
CA ASN A 301 23.87 3.29 -2.08
C ASN A 301 24.43 3.63 -3.49
N ASN A 302 25.20 2.72 -4.10
CA ASN A 302 25.72 2.91 -5.46
C ASN A 302 24.84 2.28 -6.56
N SER A 303 24.01 1.27 -6.24
CA SER A 303 23.12 0.65 -7.23
C SER A 303 21.71 1.23 -7.16
N LEU A 304 21.30 1.93 -8.22
CA LEU A 304 19.92 2.39 -8.39
C LEU A 304 18.95 1.22 -8.54
N HIS A 305 19.37 0.13 -9.18
CA HIS A 305 18.55 -1.06 -9.33
C HIS A 305 18.32 -1.80 -8.00
N PHE A 306 19.31 -1.86 -7.10
CA PHE A 306 19.10 -2.39 -5.75
C PHE A 306 18.11 -1.52 -4.96
N GLN A 307 18.29 -0.19 -5.00
CA GLN A 307 17.38 0.74 -4.32
C GLN A 307 15.95 0.64 -4.86
N LEU A 308 15.78 0.58 -6.19
CA LEU A 308 14.48 0.44 -6.82
C LEU A 308 13.85 -0.92 -6.49
N GLY A 309 14.62 -2.01 -6.50
CA GLY A 309 14.15 -3.33 -6.07
C GLY A 309 13.62 -3.32 -4.64
N LEU A 310 14.36 -2.73 -3.69
CA LEU A 310 13.91 -2.60 -2.29
C LEU A 310 12.68 -1.69 -2.15
N ALA A 311 12.66 -0.56 -2.85
CA ALA A 311 11.55 0.39 -2.80
C ALA A 311 10.27 -0.25 -3.35
N LEU A 312 10.35 -0.97 -4.47
CA LEU A 312 9.23 -1.71 -5.04
C LEU A 312 8.80 -2.85 -4.11
N ALA A 313 9.71 -3.65 -3.55
CA ALA A 313 9.34 -4.72 -2.62
C ALA A 313 8.58 -4.17 -1.40
N SER A 314 9.07 -3.07 -0.83
CA SER A 314 8.43 -2.41 0.32
C SER A 314 7.07 -1.82 -0.05
N LEU A 315 6.99 -1.14 -1.20
CA LEU A 315 5.75 -0.55 -1.69
C LEU A 315 4.72 -1.62 -2.02
N GLY A 316 5.09 -2.70 -2.71
CA GLY A 316 4.18 -3.78 -3.09
C GLY A 316 3.56 -4.49 -1.88
N VAL A 317 4.34 -4.70 -0.82
CA VAL A 317 3.83 -5.22 0.46
C VAL A 317 2.81 -4.26 1.07
N ILE A 318 3.12 -2.96 1.14
CA ILE A 318 2.19 -1.96 1.69
C ILE A 318 0.96 -1.77 0.79
N THR A 319 1.08 -1.89 -0.53
CA THR A 319 -0.07 -1.82 -1.46
C THR A 319 -1.02 -3.00 -1.23
N SER A 320 -0.51 -4.21 -1.04
CA SER A 320 -1.37 -5.35 -0.68
C SER A 320 -1.98 -5.18 0.72
N LEU A 321 -1.22 -4.65 1.68
CA LEU A 321 -1.72 -4.32 3.02
C LEU A 321 -2.88 -3.32 2.96
N VAL A 322 -2.76 -2.27 2.12
CA VAL A 322 -3.83 -1.30 1.87
C VAL A 322 -5.09 -2.01 1.38
N ALA A 323 -4.97 -2.92 0.40
CA ALA A 323 -6.12 -3.69 -0.09
C ALA A 323 -6.76 -4.51 1.05
N GLN A 324 -5.95 -5.24 1.83
CA GLN A 324 -6.44 -6.11 2.90
C GLN A 324 -7.09 -5.33 4.07
N HIS A 325 -6.52 -4.17 4.42
CA HIS A 325 -7.06 -3.35 5.50
C HIS A 325 -8.27 -2.53 5.06
N MET A 326 -8.32 -2.00 3.84
CA MET A 326 -9.42 -1.13 3.42
C MET A 326 -10.77 -1.85 3.32
N TYR A 327 -10.79 -3.15 3.00
CA TYR A 327 -12.05 -3.91 2.97
C TYR A 327 -12.50 -4.37 4.37
N SER A 328 -11.55 -4.70 5.25
CA SER A 328 -11.83 -5.24 6.60
C SER A 328 -11.99 -4.14 7.66
N LEU A 329 -11.33 -3.00 7.47
CA LEU A 329 -11.36 -1.81 8.32
C LEU A 329 -11.68 -0.57 7.47
N PRO A 330 -12.92 -0.41 6.99
CA PRO A 330 -13.29 0.68 6.10
C PRO A 330 -13.02 2.05 6.73
N ALA A 331 -12.19 2.87 6.09
CA ALA A 331 -11.80 4.19 6.64
C ALA A 331 -12.68 5.35 6.15
N TYR A 332 -13.52 5.11 5.14
CA TYR A 332 -14.34 6.15 4.52
C TYR A 332 -15.83 5.92 4.81
N ALA A 333 -16.55 7.00 5.12
CA ALA A 333 -17.97 6.94 5.42
C ALA A 333 -18.76 6.33 4.26
N PHE A 334 -19.61 5.36 4.59
CA PHE A 334 -20.54 4.67 3.67
C PHE A 334 -19.87 3.80 2.59
N ILE A 335 -18.56 3.59 2.64
CA ILE A 335 -17.89 2.77 1.61
C ILE A 335 -18.16 1.28 1.78
N ALA A 336 -18.43 0.81 2.99
CA ALA A 336 -18.73 -0.60 3.24
C ALA A 336 -20.05 -1.05 2.57
N GLN A 337 -20.95 -0.11 2.30
CA GLN A 337 -22.24 -0.32 1.66
C GLN A 337 -22.16 -0.20 0.13
N ASP A 338 -21.06 0.34 -0.41
CA ASP A 338 -20.80 0.40 -1.85
C ASP A 338 -19.95 -0.81 -2.28
N PHE A 339 -20.62 -1.94 -2.46
CA PHE A 339 -19.97 -3.24 -2.73
C PHE A 339 -19.15 -3.23 -4.02
N THR A 340 -19.63 -2.55 -5.08
CA THR A 340 -18.89 -2.50 -6.35
C THR A 340 -17.61 -1.71 -6.21
N THR A 341 -17.65 -0.57 -5.51
CA THR A 341 -16.45 0.22 -5.22
C THR A 341 -15.46 -0.55 -4.34
N GLN A 342 -15.93 -1.25 -3.31
CA GLN A 342 -15.08 -2.09 -2.46
C GLN A 342 -14.38 -3.20 -3.25
N ALA A 343 -15.14 -3.93 -4.09
CA ALA A 343 -14.57 -4.95 -4.96
C ALA A 343 -13.54 -4.35 -5.94
N ALA A 344 -13.86 -3.20 -6.54
CA ALA A 344 -12.95 -2.51 -7.47
C ALA A 344 -11.66 -2.07 -6.78
N LEU A 345 -11.73 -1.48 -5.58
CA LEU A 345 -10.57 -1.02 -4.82
C LEU A 345 -9.67 -2.17 -4.36
N TYR A 346 -10.24 -3.26 -3.85
CA TYR A 346 -9.48 -4.44 -3.46
C TYR A 346 -8.72 -5.02 -4.66
N THR A 347 -9.46 -5.28 -5.75
CA THR A 347 -8.91 -5.86 -6.99
C THR A 347 -7.83 -4.95 -7.58
N HIS A 348 -8.10 -3.64 -7.68
CA HIS A 348 -7.16 -2.65 -8.19
C HIS A 348 -5.83 -2.66 -7.43
N HIS A 349 -5.87 -2.58 -6.11
CA HIS A 349 -4.64 -2.54 -5.31
C HIS A 349 -3.90 -3.88 -5.30
N GLN A 350 -4.59 -5.02 -5.36
CA GLN A 350 -3.91 -6.32 -5.47
C GLN A 350 -3.18 -6.50 -6.80
N TYR A 351 -3.78 -6.09 -7.93
CA TYR A 351 -3.08 -6.12 -9.22
C TYR A 351 -1.86 -5.19 -9.22
N ILE A 352 -2.00 -3.97 -8.70
CA ILE A 352 -0.85 -3.05 -8.57
C ILE A 352 0.24 -3.67 -7.69
N ALA A 353 -0.12 -4.27 -6.55
CA ALA A 353 0.84 -4.95 -5.69
C ALA A 353 1.58 -6.06 -6.44
N GLY A 354 0.90 -6.90 -7.21
CA GLY A 354 1.52 -7.95 -8.03
C GLY A 354 2.52 -7.40 -9.05
N PHE A 355 2.14 -6.34 -9.79
CA PHE A 355 3.06 -5.69 -10.74
C PHE A 355 4.27 -5.05 -10.05
N ILE A 356 4.07 -4.36 -8.93
CA ILE A 356 5.16 -3.76 -8.17
C ILE A 356 6.11 -4.84 -7.63
N MET A 357 5.57 -5.93 -7.07
CA MET A 357 6.38 -7.03 -6.51
C MET A 357 7.18 -7.76 -7.60
N THR A 358 6.59 -8.05 -8.76
CA THR A 358 7.33 -8.64 -9.88
C THR A 358 8.43 -7.71 -10.40
N GLY A 359 8.16 -6.40 -10.47
CA GLY A 359 9.17 -5.38 -10.79
C GLY A 359 10.33 -5.32 -9.77
N ALA A 360 10.05 -5.55 -8.48
CA ALA A 360 11.08 -5.58 -7.44
C ALA A 360 12.15 -6.64 -7.71
N PHE A 361 11.71 -7.87 -8.03
CA PHE A 361 12.62 -8.97 -8.38
C PHE A 361 13.29 -8.79 -9.73
N ALA A 362 12.61 -8.19 -10.71
CA ALA A 362 13.22 -7.83 -11.99
C ALA A 362 14.41 -6.88 -11.78
N HIS A 363 14.25 -5.82 -10.99
CA HIS A 363 15.34 -4.91 -10.68
C HIS A 363 16.42 -5.53 -9.78
N GLY A 364 16.06 -6.48 -8.91
CA GLY A 364 17.03 -7.32 -8.21
C GLY A 364 17.90 -8.16 -9.16
N ALA A 365 17.31 -8.75 -10.19
CA ALA A 365 18.03 -9.50 -11.22
C ALA A 365 18.93 -8.58 -12.06
N ILE A 366 18.44 -7.40 -12.45
CA ILE A 366 19.24 -6.39 -13.17
C ILE A 366 20.44 -5.95 -12.32
N PHE A 367 20.24 -5.71 -11.02
CA PHE A 367 21.34 -5.43 -10.07
C PHE A 367 22.40 -6.55 -10.10
N PHE A 368 22.00 -7.82 -10.02
CA PHE A 368 22.96 -8.93 -10.04
C PHE A 368 23.77 -8.99 -11.33
N ILE A 369 23.24 -8.55 -12.46
CA ILE A 369 23.94 -8.54 -13.74
C ILE A 369 24.87 -7.32 -13.83
N ARG A 370 24.33 -6.12 -13.64
CA ARG A 370 25.03 -4.85 -13.96
C ARG A 370 25.92 -4.34 -12.83
N ASP A 371 25.44 -4.40 -11.60
CA ASP A 371 26.00 -3.58 -10.50
C ASP A 371 26.68 -4.43 -9.42
N TYR A 372 26.34 -5.72 -9.33
CA TYR A 372 26.91 -6.61 -8.32
C TYR A 372 28.42 -6.86 -8.56
N ASN A 373 29.23 -6.45 -7.58
CA ASN A 373 30.66 -6.73 -7.51
C ASN A 373 30.95 -7.84 -6.49
N PRO A 374 31.41 -9.04 -6.93
CA PRO A 374 31.75 -10.15 -6.03
C PRO A 374 32.86 -9.81 -5.02
N ASP A 375 33.88 -9.04 -5.42
CA ASP A 375 35.04 -8.75 -4.56
C ASP A 375 34.63 -7.85 -3.39
N GLN A 376 33.78 -6.85 -3.66
CA GLN A 376 33.24 -5.98 -2.62
C GLN A 376 32.35 -6.76 -1.64
N ASN A 377 31.63 -7.76 -2.14
CA ASN A 377 30.64 -8.53 -1.40
C ASN A 377 31.16 -9.86 -0.86
N GLU A 378 32.46 -10.16 -0.99
CA GLU A 378 33.06 -11.45 -0.63
C GLU A 378 32.62 -11.94 0.77
N ASP A 379 32.11 -13.17 0.91
CA ASP A 379 31.65 -13.76 2.19
C ASP A 379 30.68 -12.87 3.02
N ASN A 380 30.04 -11.85 2.43
CA ASN A 380 28.94 -11.15 3.09
C ASN A 380 27.61 -11.89 2.85
N VAL A 381 26.52 -11.41 3.42
CA VAL A 381 25.20 -12.07 3.30
C VAL A 381 24.72 -12.25 1.85
N LEU A 382 25.06 -11.34 0.92
CA LEU A 382 24.69 -11.44 -0.49
C LEU A 382 25.51 -12.52 -1.20
N ALA A 383 26.83 -12.53 -1.01
CA ALA A 383 27.68 -13.56 -1.61
C ALA A 383 27.30 -14.95 -1.10
N ARG A 384 27.10 -15.09 0.21
CA ARG A 384 26.69 -16.36 0.80
C ARG A 384 25.38 -16.85 0.22
N MET A 385 24.37 -15.98 0.02
CA MET A 385 23.12 -16.36 -0.64
C MET A 385 23.34 -16.97 -2.02
N LEU A 386 24.25 -16.39 -2.81
CA LEU A 386 24.61 -16.92 -4.14
C LEU A 386 25.31 -18.28 -4.03
N ASP A 387 26.16 -18.49 -3.02
CA ASP A 387 26.90 -19.75 -2.84
C ASP A 387 26.00 -20.97 -2.56
N HIS A 388 24.78 -20.76 -2.06
CA HIS A 388 23.80 -21.83 -1.82
C HIS A 388 22.49 -21.62 -2.60
N LYS A 389 22.55 -20.94 -3.75
CA LYS A 389 21.38 -20.65 -4.58
C LYS A 389 20.60 -21.90 -4.99
N GLU A 390 21.28 -23.01 -5.27
CA GLU A 390 20.64 -24.27 -5.67
C GLU A 390 19.78 -24.84 -4.54
N ALA A 391 20.21 -24.68 -3.28
CA ALA A 391 19.41 -25.09 -2.14
C ALA A 391 18.12 -24.25 -2.04
N ILE A 392 18.22 -22.91 -2.18
CA ILE A 392 17.05 -22.02 -2.14
C ILE A 392 16.07 -22.39 -3.26
N ILE A 393 16.56 -22.50 -4.50
CA ILE A 393 15.74 -22.83 -5.67
C ILE A 393 15.08 -24.21 -5.50
N SER A 394 15.83 -25.22 -5.04
CA SER A 394 15.29 -26.57 -4.85
C SER A 394 14.21 -26.63 -3.76
N HIS A 395 14.35 -25.86 -2.68
CA HIS A 395 13.33 -25.84 -1.62
C HIS A 395 12.05 -25.12 -2.08
N LEU A 396 12.18 -24.00 -2.81
CA LEU A 396 11.04 -23.33 -3.42
C LEU A 396 10.33 -24.25 -4.44
N SER A 397 11.10 -24.99 -5.25
CA SER A 397 10.56 -25.99 -6.17
C SER A 397 9.80 -27.10 -5.44
N TRP A 398 10.37 -27.64 -4.36
CA TRP A 398 9.69 -28.63 -3.52
C TRP A 398 8.38 -28.08 -2.94
N ALA A 399 8.38 -26.87 -2.38
CA ALA A 399 7.20 -26.24 -1.80
C ALA A 399 6.09 -26.04 -2.84
N SER A 400 6.43 -25.52 -4.02
CA SER A 400 5.49 -25.37 -5.14
C SER A 400 4.89 -26.71 -5.59
N LEU A 401 5.73 -27.74 -5.76
CA LEU A 401 5.25 -29.08 -6.15
C LEU A 401 4.37 -29.69 -5.07
N PHE A 402 4.79 -29.60 -3.81
CA PHE A 402 4.02 -30.10 -2.67
C PHE A 402 2.64 -29.45 -2.60
N LEU A 403 2.58 -28.11 -2.63
CA LEU A 403 1.32 -27.37 -2.62
C LEU A 403 0.46 -27.71 -3.84
N GLY A 404 1.07 -27.79 -5.03
CA GLY A 404 0.39 -28.09 -6.29
C GLY A 404 -0.29 -29.46 -6.28
N PHE A 405 0.46 -30.51 -5.95
CA PHE A 405 -0.08 -31.87 -5.94
C PHE A 405 -1.20 -32.05 -4.92
N HIS A 406 -1.04 -31.54 -3.70
CA HIS A 406 -2.03 -31.76 -2.65
C HIS A 406 -3.26 -30.85 -2.81
N THR A 407 -3.08 -29.58 -3.15
CA THR A 407 -4.21 -28.66 -3.33
C THR A 407 -5.09 -29.07 -4.50
N LEU A 408 -4.48 -29.30 -5.67
CA LEU A 408 -5.21 -29.78 -6.85
C LEU A 408 -5.81 -31.17 -6.62
N GLY A 409 -5.07 -32.07 -5.97
CA GLY A 409 -5.55 -33.40 -5.63
C GLY A 409 -6.82 -33.38 -4.77
N LEU A 410 -6.89 -32.48 -3.78
CA LEU A 410 -8.08 -32.29 -2.94
C LEU A 410 -9.26 -31.70 -3.72
N TYR A 411 -9.02 -30.69 -4.58
CA TYR A 411 -10.08 -30.15 -5.45
C TYR A 411 -10.66 -31.24 -6.35
N VAL A 412 -9.81 -31.99 -7.07
CA VAL A 412 -10.24 -33.07 -7.97
C VAL A 412 -10.96 -34.19 -7.21
N HIS A 413 -10.45 -34.59 -6.04
CA HIS A 413 -11.13 -35.58 -5.18
C HIS A 413 -12.55 -35.10 -4.81
N ASN A 414 -12.67 -33.86 -4.34
CA ASN A 414 -13.94 -33.29 -3.89
C ASN A 414 -14.95 -33.15 -5.04
N ASP A 415 -14.49 -32.77 -6.23
CA ASP A 415 -15.32 -32.71 -7.45
C ASP A 415 -15.82 -34.11 -7.84
N VAL A 416 -14.97 -35.14 -7.83
CA VAL A 416 -15.36 -36.51 -8.18
C VAL A 416 -16.37 -37.07 -7.17
N MET A 417 -16.15 -36.85 -5.87
CA MET A 417 -17.10 -37.29 -4.83
C MET A 417 -18.45 -36.60 -4.96
N PHE A 418 -18.46 -35.31 -5.31
CA PHE A 418 -19.69 -34.56 -5.58
C PHE A 418 -20.40 -35.07 -6.84
N ALA A 419 -19.66 -35.28 -7.94
CA ALA A 419 -20.20 -35.79 -9.19
C ALA A 419 -20.80 -37.20 -9.05
N PHE A 420 -20.28 -38.02 -8.15
CA PHE A 420 -20.84 -39.35 -7.80
C PHE A 420 -22.02 -39.31 -6.83
N GLY A 421 -22.47 -38.13 -6.40
CA GLY A 421 -23.59 -37.99 -5.47
C GLY A 421 -23.26 -38.41 -4.04
N THR A 422 -21.98 -38.41 -3.67
CA THR A 422 -21.49 -38.74 -2.32
C THR A 422 -20.73 -37.57 -1.70
N PRO A 423 -21.35 -36.38 -1.50
CA PRO A 423 -20.68 -35.19 -0.99
C PRO A 423 -20.11 -35.38 0.43
N GLU A 424 -20.64 -36.31 1.22
CA GLU A 424 -20.13 -36.66 2.56
C GLU A 424 -18.73 -37.28 2.54
N LYS A 425 -18.24 -37.73 1.36
CA LYS A 425 -16.90 -38.28 1.17
C LYS A 425 -15.87 -37.23 0.74
N GLN A 426 -16.27 -35.97 0.63
CA GLN A 426 -15.34 -34.87 0.43
C GLN A 426 -14.38 -34.76 1.62
N ILE A 427 -13.14 -34.36 1.34
CA ILE A 427 -12.16 -34.03 2.36
C ILE A 427 -12.27 -32.54 2.63
N LEU A 428 -12.90 -32.21 3.76
CA LEU A 428 -13.13 -30.85 4.22
C LEU A 428 -12.26 -30.58 5.46
N ILE A 429 -11.18 -29.81 5.27
CA ILE A 429 -10.22 -29.50 6.33
C ILE A 429 -10.52 -28.12 6.89
N GLU A 430 -10.81 -28.03 8.19
CA GLU A 430 -11.01 -26.76 8.87
C GLU A 430 -9.70 -25.96 9.01
N PRO A 431 -9.69 -24.65 8.73
CA PRO A 431 -8.51 -23.80 8.93
C PRO A 431 -8.32 -23.41 10.41
N ILE A 432 -8.14 -24.41 11.28
CA ILE A 432 -8.09 -24.28 12.74
C ILE A 432 -7.08 -23.22 13.19
N PHE A 433 -5.92 -23.11 12.54
CA PHE A 433 -4.93 -22.09 12.89
C PHE A 433 -5.41 -20.66 12.63
N ALA A 434 -6.12 -20.42 11.53
CA ALA A 434 -6.66 -19.12 11.22
C ALA A 434 -7.89 -18.80 12.09
N GLN A 435 -8.75 -19.78 12.39
CA GLN A 435 -9.87 -19.64 13.33
C GLN A 435 -9.37 -19.34 14.76
N TRP A 436 -8.24 -19.94 15.15
CA TRP A 436 -7.56 -19.64 16.41
C TRP A 436 -7.06 -18.19 16.43
N ILE A 437 -6.48 -17.66 15.34
CA ILE A 437 -6.07 -16.25 15.24
C ILE A 437 -7.28 -15.32 15.38
N GLN A 438 -8.40 -15.62 14.70
CA GLN A 438 -9.63 -14.84 14.84
C GLN A 438 -10.12 -14.81 16.31
N SER A 439 -10.02 -15.95 17.00
CA SER A 439 -10.39 -16.06 18.42
C SER A 439 -9.41 -15.36 19.34
N ALA A 440 -8.11 -15.43 19.04
CA ALA A 440 -7.08 -14.65 19.73
C ALA A 440 -7.34 -13.13 19.62
N HIS A 441 -7.99 -12.71 18.53
CA HIS A 441 -8.45 -11.35 18.28
C HIS A 441 -9.84 -11.03 18.85
N GLY A 442 -10.49 -11.96 19.55
CA GLY A 442 -11.75 -11.70 20.26
C GLY A 442 -13.02 -12.18 19.57
N LYS A 443 -12.90 -12.91 18.44
CA LYS A 443 -14.05 -13.58 17.82
C LYS A 443 -14.48 -14.78 18.67
N THR A 444 -15.71 -14.79 19.15
CA THR A 444 -16.18 -15.82 20.09
C THR A 444 -16.85 -17.02 19.40
N SER A 445 -17.20 -16.91 18.12
CA SER A 445 -17.98 -17.91 17.39
C SER A 445 -17.33 -19.30 17.29
N TYR A 446 -16.00 -19.39 17.42
CA TYR A 446 -15.26 -20.66 17.34
C TYR A 446 -15.03 -21.34 18.69
N GLY A 447 -15.26 -20.64 19.81
CA GLY A 447 -15.20 -21.24 21.15
C GLY A 447 -13.80 -21.63 21.67
N PHE A 448 -12.71 -21.08 21.12
CA PHE A 448 -11.35 -21.39 21.61
C PHE A 448 -11.01 -20.80 22.99
N ASP A 449 -11.72 -19.74 23.44
CA ASP A 449 -11.51 -19.05 24.73
C ASP A 449 -10.02 -18.73 25.02
N VAL A 450 -9.41 -17.93 24.14
CA VAL A 450 -7.97 -17.60 24.17
C VAL A 450 -7.73 -16.11 23.95
N LEU A 451 -6.76 -15.54 24.69
CA LEU A 451 -6.38 -14.12 24.59
C LEU A 451 -7.62 -13.19 24.63
N LEU A 452 -7.90 -12.44 23.56
CA LEU A 452 -8.98 -11.44 23.57
C LEU A 452 -10.39 -12.05 23.53
N SER A 453 -10.56 -13.34 23.19
CA SER A 453 -11.86 -14.01 23.36
C SER A 453 -12.10 -14.48 24.79
N SER A 454 -11.05 -14.49 25.63
CA SER A 454 -11.14 -14.87 27.04
C SER A 454 -11.16 -13.64 27.96
N THR A 455 -12.30 -13.44 28.64
CA THR A 455 -12.53 -12.28 29.53
C THR A 455 -11.61 -12.25 30.75
N ASN A 456 -11.03 -13.40 31.12
CA ASN A 456 -10.11 -13.53 32.25
C ASN A 456 -8.64 -13.32 31.85
N SER A 457 -8.32 -13.17 30.56
CA SER A 457 -6.92 -13.06 30.12
C SER A 457 -6.31 -11.70 30.47
N LEU A 458 -4.98 -11.67 30.59
CA LEU A 458 -4.23 -10.43 30.78
C LEU A 458 -4.38 -9.49 29.58
N ALA A 459 -4.40 -10.04 28.37
CA ALA A 459 -4.55 -9.28 27.13
C ALA A 459 -5.91 -8.57 27.08
N PHE A 460 -6.99 -9.26 27.46
CA PHE A 460 -8.33 -8.67 27.56
C PHE A 460 -8.36 -7.55 28.60
N ASN A 461 -7.84 -7.82 29.80
CA ASN A 461 -7.89 -6.85 30.89
C ASN A 461 -7.10 -5.56 30.60
N ALA A 462 -6.00 -5.63 29.85
CA ALA A 462 -5.20 -4.46 29.48
C ALA A 462 -5.95 -3.48 28.55
N GLY A 463 -6.80 -3.98 27.65
CA GLY A 463 -7.51 -3.17 26.65
C GLY A 463 -8.94 -2.78 27.03
N ARG A 464 -9.54 -3.44 28.04
CA ARG A 464 -11.00 -3.42 28.31
C ARG A 464 -11.64 -2.06 28.54
N SER A 465 -10.86 -1.03 28.89
CA SER A 465 -11.34 0.32 29.21
C SER A 465 -10.93 1.38 28.18
N ILE A 466 -10.36 0.96 27.04
CA ILE A 466 -9.83 1.86 26.02
C ILE A 466 -10.47 1.53 24.66
N TRP A 467 -9.82 0.72 23.82
CA TRP A 467 -10.28 0.39 22.46
C TRP A 467 -11.04 -0.94 22.38
N LEU A 468 -10.83 -1.83 23.35
CA LEU A 468 -11.26 -3.22 23.25
C LEU A 468 -12.79 -3.39 23.16
N PRO A 469 -13.63 -2.64 23.90
CA PRO A 469 -15.08 -2.78 23.75
C PRO A 469 -15.59 -2.49 22.34
N GLY A 470 -15.09 -1.42 21.71
CA GLY A 470 -15.46 -1.07 20.33
C GLY A 470 -14.97 -2.12 19.32
N TRP A 471 -13.75 -2.62 19.51
CA TRP A 471 -13.21 -3.72 18.71
C TRP A 471 -14.01 -5.03 18.84
N LEU A 472 -14.30 -5.46 20.07
CA LEU A 472 -15.04 -6.70 20.33
C LEU A 472 -16.46 -6.66 19.76
N ASN A 473 -17.09 -5.48 19.78
CA ASN A 473 -18.35 -5.27 19.10
C ASN A 473 -18.19 -5.48 17.59
N ALA A 474 -17.22 -4.82 16.96
CA ALA A 474 -17.01 -4.91 15.52
C ALA A 474 -16.63 -6.33 15.04
N VAL A 475 -15.72 -7.04 15.72
CA VAL A 475 -15.25 -8.37 15.27
C VAL A 475 -16.28 -9.49 15.48
N ASN A 476 -17.28 -9.29 16.35
CA ASN A 476 -18.36 -10.25 16.57
C ASN A 476 -19.66 -9.87 15.85
N GLU A 477 -19.69 -8.76 15.13
CA GLU A 477 -20.82 -8.34 14.31
C GLU A 477 -20.74 -9.01 12.92
N ASN A 478 -21.82 -9.66 12.50
CA ASN A 478 -21.83 -10.45 11.26
C ASN A 478 -22.16 -9.61 10.01
N SER A 479 -22.46 -8.32 10.18
CA SER A 479 -22.84 -7.41 9.10
C SER A 479 -21.65 -6.67 8.46
N ASN A 480 -20.41 -6.99 8.84
CA ASN A 480 -19.21 -6.34 8.32
C ASN A 480 -18.16 -7.37 7.86
N SER A 481 -17.04 -6.88 7.32
CA SER A 481 -15.96 -7.71 6.74
C SER A 481 -14.75 -7.90 7.67
N LEU A 482 -14.82 -7.47 8.93
CA LEU A 482 -13.75 -7.62 9.90
C LEU A 482 -13.68 -9.09 10.38
N PHE A 483 -12.63 -9.80 9.98
CA PHE A 483 -12.45 -11.22 10.28
C PHE A 483 -13.67 -12.08 9.92
N LEU A 484 -14.04 -12.10 8.64
CA LEU A 484 -15.08 -12.97 8.11
C LEU A 484 -14.93 -14.41 8.60
N THR A 485 -16.06 -15.08 8.84
CA THR A 485 -16.07 -16.48 9.26
C THR A 485 -15.51 -17.35 8.14
N ILE A 486 -14.46 -18.10 8.45
CA ILE A 486 -13.77 -19.01 7.53
C ILE A 486 -14.02 -20.48 7.84
N GLY A 487 -14.01 -21.31 6.80
CA GLY A 487 -14.19 -22.76 6.87
C GLY A 487 -13.37 -23.52 5.80
N PRO A 488 -13.80 -24.74 5.41
CA PRO A 488 -13.00 -25.61 4.54
C PRO A 488 -12.76 -25.08 3.13
N GLY A 489 -13.70 -24.30 2.58
CA GLY A 489 -13.51 -23.62 1.29
C GLY A 489 -12.36 -22.61 1.34
N ASP A 490 -12.30 -21.82 2.42
CA ASP A 490 -11.23 -20.86 2.67
C ASP A 490 -9.89 -21.57 2.84
N PHE A 491 -9.85 -22.72 3.51
CA PHE A 491 -8.63 -23.52 3.62
C PHE A 491 -8.04 -23.86 2.25
N LEU A 492 -8.86 -24.38 1.33
CA LEU A 492 -8.40 -24.81 0.01
C LEU A 492 -7.90 -23.62 -0.84
N VAL A 493 -8.65 -22.51 -0.88
CA VAL A 493 -8.25 -21.35 -1.68
C VAL A 493 -6.98 -20.69 -1.13
N HIS A 494 -6.78 -20.66 0.19
CA HIS A 494 -5.53 -20.12 0.77
C HIS A 494 -4.31 -20.98 0.41
N HIS A 495 -4.47 -22.30 0.26
CA HIS A 495 -3.39 -23.16 -0.22
C HIS A 495 -3.14 -22.98 -1.73
N ALA A 496 -4.17 -22.68 -2.52
CA ALA A 496 -4.02 -22.30 -3.93
C ALA A 496 -3.31 -20.94 -4.09
N ILE A 497 -3.65 -19.95 -3.25
CA ILE A 497 -2.93 -18.68 -3.17
C ILE A 497 -1.46 -18.92 -2.78
N ALA A 498 -1.22 -19.75 -1.76
CA ALA A 498 0.14 -20.11 -1.36
C ALA A 498 0.92 -20.77 -2.50
N LEU A 499 0.31 -21.67 -3.27
CA LEU A 499 0.91 -22.26 -4.47
C LEU A 499 1.31 -21.18 -5.49
N GLY A 500 0.40 -20.25 -5.79
CA GLY A 500 0.64 -19.15 -6.73
C GLY A 500 1.80 -18.26 -6.28
N LEU A 501 1.81 -17.87 -5.00
CA LEU A 501 2.88 -17.06 -4.41
C LEU A 501 4.25 -17.78 -4.43
N HIS A 502 4.31 -19.05 -4.01
CA HIS A 502 5.57 -19.81 -4.00
C HIS A 502 6.09 -20.05 -5.42
N THR A 503 5.22 -20.32 -6.38
CA THR A 503 5.63 -20.58 -7.77
C THR A 503 6.07 -19.30 -8.47
N THR A 504 5.36 -18.18 -8.27
CA THR A 504 5.79 -16.86 -8.75
C THR A 504 7.16 -16.49 -8.14
N THR A 505 7.33 -16.70 -6.83
CA THR A 505 8.60 -16.44 -6.13
C THR A 505 9.72 -17.34 -6.65
N LEU A 506 9.45 -18.63 -6.87
CA LEU A 506 10.42 -19.57 -7.45
C LEU A 506 10.96 -19.07 -8.79
N ILE A 507 10.07 -18.67 -9.69
CA ILE A 507 10.46 -18.22 -11.03
C ILE A 507 11.31 -16.95 -10.95
N LEU A 508 10.87 -15.96 -10.16
CA LEU A 508 11.58 -14.70 -9.96
C LEU A 508 12.94 -14.87 -9.28
N VAL A 509 12.98 -15.63 -8.17
CA VAL A 509 14.21 -15.90 -7.41
C VAL A 509 15.19 -16.70 -8.25
N LYS A 510 14.75 -17.76 -8.93
CA LYS A 510 15.62 -18.53 -9.84
C LYS A 510 16.16 -17.64 -10.95
N GLY A 511 15.30 -16.80 -11.56
CA GLY A 511 15.70 -15.83 -12.58
C GLY A 511 16.81 -14.90 -12.10
N ALA A 512 16.68 -14.35 -10.89
CA ALA A 512 17.69 -13.46 -10.30
C ALA A 512 18.99 -14.17 -9.90
N LEU A 513 18.92 -15.36 -9.28
CA LEU A 513 20.10 -16.09 -8.80
C LEU A 513 20.90 -16.75 -9.93
N ASP A 514 20.26 -17.09 -11.06
CA ASP A 514 20.92 -17.59 -12.27
C ASP A 514 21.22 -16.50 -13.30
N ALA A 515 20.95 -15.23 -12.98
CA ALA A 515 21.12 -14.10 -13.89
C ALA A 515 22.56 -13.93 -14.35
N ARG A 516 23.54 -14.17 -13.46
CA ARG A 516 24.96 -14.05 -13.79
C ARG A 516 25.53 -15.25 -14.54
N GLY A 517 24.93 -16.41 -14.38
CA GLY A 517 25.43 -17.66 -14.94
C GLY A 517 24.72 -18.89 -14.35
N SER A 518 24.62 -19.92 -15.18
CA SER A 518 24.10 -21.25 -14.82
C SER A 518 24.97 -22.33 -15.46
N LYS A 519 24.75 -23.62 -15.13
CA LYS A 519 25.51 -24.71 -15.77
C LYS A 519 25.35 -24.77 -17.29
N LEU A 520 24.19 -24.37 -17.83
CA LEU A 520 23.90 -24.40 -19.26
C LEU A 520 24.50 -23.22 -20.03
N MET A 521 24.67 -22.08 -19.36
CA MET A 521 25.27 -20.85 -19.88
C MET A 521 26.00 -20.12 -18.74
N PRO A 522 27.29 -20.43 -18.51
CA PRO A 522 28.05 -19.89 -17.38
C PRO A 522 28.36 -18.40 -17.47
N ASP A 523 28.41 -17.86 -18.69
CA ASP A 523 28.80 -16.50 -19.08
C ASP A 523 27.59 -15.57 -19.31
N LYS A 524 26.42 -15.92 -18.77
CA LYS A 524 25.16 -15.18 -19.00
C LYS A 524 25.26 -13.67 -18.71
N LYS A 525 26.01 -13.28 -17.67
CA LYS A 525 26.22 -11.86 -17.32
C LYS A 525 26.72 -11.01 -18.51
N ASP A 526 27.47 -11.61 -19.43
CA ASP A 526 28.12 -10.90 -20.54
C ASP A 526 27.13 -10.55 -21.67
N PHE A 527 25.92 -11.12 -21.63
CA PHE A 527 24.83 -10.89 -22.59
C PHE A 527 23.77 -9.89 -22.07
N GLY A 528 23.88 -9.47 -20.80
CA GLY A 528 22.93 -8.54 -20.17
C GLY A 528 21.62 -9.20 -19.69
N TYR A 529 20.65 -8.36 -19.35
CA TYR A 529 19.38 -8.80 -18.73
C TYR A 529 18.41 -9.47 -19.69
N SER A 530 18.29 -8.92 -20.91
CA SER A 530 17.32 -9.33 -21.92
C SER A 530 18.04 -9.67 -23.22
N PHE A 531 18.01 -10.94 -23.61
CA PHE A 531 18.56 -11.44 -24.87
C PHE A 531 17.78 -12.68 -25.32
N PRO A 532 17.71 -13.02 -26.62
CA PRO A 532 16.76 -14.03 -27.11
C PRO A 532 17.04 -15.47 -26.66
N CYS A 533 18.30 -15.91 -26.79
CA CYS A 533 18.82 -17.23 -26.42
C CYS A 533 20.34 -17.26 -26.66
N ASP A 534 21.00 -18.37 -26.37
CA ASP A 534 22.36 -18.71 -26.83
C ASP A 534 22.35 -19.81 -27.92
N GLY A 535 21.36 -19.72 -28.81
CA GLY A 535 21.18 -20.61 -29.95
C GLY A 535 20.61 -22.00 -29.63
N PRO A 536 20.43 -22.85 -30.66
CA PRO A 536 19.83 -24.19 -30.52
C PRO A 536 20.81 -25.26 -30.00
N GLY A 537 22.09 -24.91 -29.81
CA GLY A 537 23.10 -25.82 -29.27
C GLY A 537 22.81 -26.24 -27.82
N ARG A 538 23.57 -27.22 -27.31
CA ARG A 538 23.49 -27.71 -25.92
C ARG A 538 22.08 -28.16 -25.47
N GLY A 539 21.23 -28.59 -26.41
CA GLY A 539 19.86 -29.03 -26.17
C GLY A 539 18.79 -27.94 -26.36
N GLY A 540 19.19 -26.72 -26.70
CA GLY A 540 18.31 -25.56 -26.85
C GLY A 540 18.36 -24.63 -25.63
N THR A 541 18.41 -23.31 -25.87
CA THR A 541 18.58 -22.29 -24.83
C THR A 541 17.49 -21.21 -24.90
N CYS A 542 16.29 -21.57 -25.36
CA CYS A 542 15.13 -20.68 -25.36
C CYS A 542 14.78 -20.23 -23.94
N ASP A 543 14.30 -18.99 -23.81
CA ASP A 543 13.82 -18.40 -22.56
C ASP A 543 14.82 -18.50 -21.39
N ILE A 544 16.11 -18.38 -21.71
CA ILE A 544 17.19 -18.56 -20.74
C ILE A 544 17.56 -17.27 -20.01
N SER A 545 17.23 -16.08 -20.55
CA SER A 545 17.63 -14.80 -19.95
C SER A 545 16.90 -14.53 -18.62
N ALA A 546 17.41 -13.58 -17.83
CA ALA A 546 16.72 -13.19 -16.60
C ALA A 546 15.42 -12.41 -16.89
N TRP A 547 15.33 -11.72 -18.03
CA TRP A 547 14.10 -11.10 -18.51
C TRP A 547 13.02 -12.14 -18.84
N ASP A 548 13.40 -13.28 -19.43
CA ASP A 548 12.45 -14.36 -19.74
C ASP A 548 11.82 -14.95 -18.47
N ALA A 549 12.59 -15.04 -17.38
CA ALA A 549 12.05 -15.42 -16.08
C ALA A 549 11.05 -14.39 -15.53
N PHE A 550 11.31 -13.09 -15.70
CA PHE A 550 10.31 -12.04 -15.40
C PHE A 550 9.04 -12.20 -16.24
N TYR A 551 9.18 -12.40 -17.55
CA TYR A 551 8.07 -12.65 -18.47
C TYR A 551 7.20 -13.84 -18.01
N LEU A 552 7.81 -14.98 -17.67
CA LEU A 552 7.10 -16.16 -17.17
C LEU A 552 6.44 -15.91 -15.81
N ALA A 553 7.11 -15.17 -14.92
CA ALA A 553 6.57 -14.85 -13.61
C ALA A 553 5.34 -13.94 -13.69
N VAL A 554 5.22 -13.07 -14.70
CA VAL A 554 4.04 -12.23 -14.89
C VAL A 554 2.79 -13.08 -15.14
N PHE A 555 2.88 -14.19 -15.89
CA PHE A 555 1.74 -15.11 -16.04
C PHE A 555 1.32 -15.73 -14.71
N TRP A 556 2.28 -16.16 -13.91
CA TRP A 556 2.00 -16.74 -12.59
C TRP A 556 1.45 -15.71 -11.60
N MET A 557 1.95 -14.47 -11.64
CA MET A 557 1.41 -13.36 -10.87
C MET A 557 -0.04 -13.09 -11.24
N LEU A 558 -0.36 -12.96 -12.54
CA LEU A 558 -1.72 -12.74 -13.02
C LEU A 558 -2.67 -13.91 -12.72
N ASN A 559 -2.16 -15.14 -12.65
CA ASN A 559 -2.94 -16.29 -12.22
C ASN A 559 -3.15 -16.33 -10.70
N THR A 560 -2.23 -15.74 -9.92
CA THR A 560 -2.29 -15.73 -8.46
C THR A 560 -3.22 -14.64 -7.93
N ILE A 561 -3.27 -13.48 -8.60
CA ILE A 561 -4.12 -12.34 -8.27
C ILE A 561 -5.47 -12.47 -8.96
#